data_AF-A0A0G4E4Y3-F1
#
_entry.id   AF-A0A0G4E4Y3-F1
#
_cell.length_a   1.000
_cell.length_b   1.000
_cell.length_c   1.000
_cell.angle_alpha   90.00
_cell.angle_beta   90.00
_cell.angle_gamma   90.00
#
_symmetry.space_group_name_H-M   'P 1'
#
loop_
_entity.id
_entity.type
_entity.pdbx_description
1 polymer ?
#
loop_
_entity_poly.entity_id
_entity_poly.type
_entity_poly.pdbx_seq_one_letter_code
_entity_poly.pdbx_strand_id
1 'polypeptide(L)' 'MFKPNDLAFNIIFNGTKLLANPTDSESLHNAMTRTIEQHAGTRVTEWGRCKKDGEHYRYPITLANGKRGEVLVGSNA' A
#
# COMPACT_ATOMS: atom_id res chain seq x y z
N MET A 1 3.30 15.71 -20.76
CA MET A 1 1.89 15.27 -20.67
C MET A 1 1.84 14.15 -19.65
N PHE A 2 1.34 14.40 -18.44
CA PHE A 2 1.24 13.36 -17.41
C PHE A 2 0.08 12.45 -17.84
N LYS A 3 0.37 11.24 -18.30
CA LYS A 3 -0.67 10.26 -18.58
C LYS A 3 -1.17 9.77 -17.22
N PRO A 4 -2.46 9.91 -16.88
CA PRO A 4 -3.00 9.25 -15.70
C PRO A 4 -2.72 7.75 -15.84
N ASN A 5 -2.16 7.14 -14.79
CA ASN A 5 -2.08 5.70 -14.75
C ASN A 5 -3.43 5.18 -14.25
N ASP A 6 -4.18 4.50 -15.11
CA ASP A 6 -5.48 3.92 -14.79
C ASP A 6 -5.39 2.85 -13.68
N LEU A 7 -4.18 2.37 -13.38
CA LEU A 7 -3.89 1.45 -12.28
C LEU A 7 -3.50 2.15 -10.98
N ALA A 8 -3.53 3.48 -10.90
CA ALA A 8 -3.29 4.18 -9.65
C ALA A 8 -4.44 3.94 -8.66
N PHE A 9 -4.10 3.70 -7.40
CA PHE A 9 -5.09 3.36 -6.37
C PHE A 9 -4.72 3.97 -5.02
N ASN A 10 -5.74 4.20 -4.21
CA ASN A 10 -5.56 4.75 -2.87
C ASN A 10 -5.39 3.62 -1.84
N ILE A 11 -4.43 3.81 -0.94
CA ILE A 11 -4.30 2.99 0.27
C ILE A 11 -4.36 3.89 1.50
N ILE A 12 -4.75 3.34 2.64
CA ILE A 12 -4.65 3.99 3.94
C ILE A 12 -3.62 3.21 4.76
N PHE A 13 -2.48 3.83 5.03
CA PHE A 13 -1.42 3.26 5.84
C PHE A 13 -1.39 3.96 7.21
N ASN A 14 -1.68 3.22 8.29
CA ASN A 14 -1.76 3.74 9.66
C ASN A 14 -2.60 5.03 9.79
N GLY A 15 -3.72 5.09 9.05
CA GLY A 15 -4.62 6.26 9.01
C GLY A 15 -4.24 7.33 7.99
N THR A 16 -3.06 7.25 7.36
CA THR A 16 -2.62 8.20 6.32
C THR A 16 -3.01 7.69 4.94
N LYS A 17 -3.76 8.50 4.17
CA LYS A 17 -4.08 8.20 2.77
C LYS A 17 -2.85 8.41 1.89
N LEU A 18 -2.47 7.39 1.11
CA LEU A 18 -1.37 7.41 0.16
C LEU A 18 -1.85 7.01 -1.23
N LEU A 19 -1.21 7.56 -2.26
CA LEU A 19 -1.44 7.18 -3.66
C LEU A 19 -0.37 6.17 -4.09
N ALA A 20 -0.78 4.94 -4.37
CA ALA A 20 0.06 3.96 -5.03
C ALA A 20 -0.09 4.12 -6.54
N ASN A 21 1.02 4.44 -7.23
CA ASN A 21 1.06 4.58 -8.68
C ASN A 21 2.04 3.54 -9.24
N PRO A 22 1.54 2.39 -9.72
CA PRO A 22 2.36 1.37 -10.36
C PRO A 22 3.06 1.90 -11.61
N THR A 23 4.09 1.20 -12.07
CA THR A 23 4.54 1.32 -13.48
C THR A 23 3.87 0.24 -14.33
N ASP A 24 3.99 0.35 -15.65
CA ASP A 24 3.40 -0.60 -16.61
C ASP A 24 3.89 -2.06 -16.41
N SER A 25 5.02 -2.27 -15.74
CA SER A 25 5.62 -3.57 -15.47
C SER A 25 5.64 -3.98 -14.00
N GLU A 26 5.09 -3.14 -13.10
CA GLU A 26 5.08 -3.36 -11.66
C GLU A 26 3.75 -3.99 -11.21
N SER A 27 3.82 -4.99 -10.33
CA SER A 27 2.61 -5.53 -9.70
C SER A 27 2.00 -4.52 -8.71
N LEU A 28 0.68 -4.56 -8.52
CA LEU A 28 0.01 -3.71 -7.52
C LEU A 28 0.60 -3.89 -6.11
N HIS A 29 1.00 -5.12 -5.78
CA HIS A 29 1.63 -5.43 -4.49
C HIS A 29 2.99 -4.72 -4.32
N ASN A 30 3.82 -4.71 -5.38
CA ASN A 30 5.12 -4.03 -5.36
C ASN A 30 4.93 -2.51 -5.29
N ALA A 31 3.99 -1.96 -6.07
CA ALA A 31 3.67 -0.54 -6.03
C ALA A 31 3.21 -0.10 -4.63
N MET A 32 2.32 -0.86 -4.01
CA MET A 32 1.87 -0.64 -2.64
C MET A 32 3.02 -0.71 -1.64
N THR A 33 3.84 -1.76 -1.71
CA THR A 33 5.01 -1.94 -0.84
C THR A 33 5.96 -0.76 -0.95
N ARG A 34 6.35 -0.39 -2.18
CA ARG A 34 7.22 0.76 -2.46
C ARG A 34 6.65 2.06 -1.91
N THR A 35 5.35 2.32 -2.11
CA THR A 35 4.68 3.52 -1.58
C THR A 35 4.76 3.58 -0.05
N ILE A 36 4.53 2.46 0.63
CA ILE A 36 4.63 2.39 2.10
C ILE A 36 6.08 2.60 2.55
N GLU A 37 7.04 1.95 1.93
CA GLU A 37 8.46 2.06 2.31
C GLU A 37 8.99 3.48 2.11
N GLN A 38 8.62 4.13 1.01
CA GLN A 38 8.96 5.53 0.73
C GLN A 38 8.37 6.48 1.79
N HIS A 39 7.12 6.25 2.19
CA HIS A 39 6.46 7.06 3.22
C HIS A 39 7.04 6.79 4.63
N ALA A 40 7.27 5.53 4.99
CA ALA A 40 7.72 5.13 6.32
C ALA A 40 9.23 5.30 6.53
N GLY A 41 10.01 5.45 5.46
CA GLY A 41 11.47 5.51 5.50
C GLY A 41 12.12 4.21 5.95
N THR A 42 11.40 3.08 5.87
CA THR A 42 11.87 1.77 6.30
C THR A 42 11.19 0.67 5.49
N ARG A 43 11.84 -0.50 5.38
CA ARG A 43 11.34 -1.61 4.57
C ARG A 43 10.16 -2.32 5.21
N VAL A 44 9.26 -2.87 4.39
CA VAL A 44 8.26 -3.84 4.83
C VAL A 44 8.92 -5.22 4.82
N THR A 45 8.92 -5.91 5.95
CA THR A 45 9.53 -7.24 6.07
C THR A 45 8.52 -8.37 6.04
N GLU A 46 7.27 -8.09 6.38
CA GLU A 46 6.21 -9.09 6.40
C GLU A 46 4.86 -8.50 6.03
N TRP A 47 4.12 -9.21 5.19
CA TRP A 47 2.70 -9.01 4.94
C TRP A 47 1.92 -10.11 5.64
N GLY A 48 1.09 -9.72 6.60
CA GLY A 48 0.18 -10.64 7.25
C GLY A 48 -1.03 -10.97 6.37
N ARG A 49 -1.85 -11.93 6.85
CA ARG A 49 -3.02 -12.40 6.10
C ARG A 49 -4.04 -11.28 5.90
N CYS A 50 -4.49 -11.15 4.65
CA CYS A 50 -5.58 -10.26 4.27
C CYS A 50 -6.86 -10.58 5.06
N LYS A 51 -7.52 -9.54 5.57
CA LYS A 51 -8.83 -9.63 6.19
C LYS A 51 -9.77 -8.63 5.52
N LYS A 52 -11.02 -9.03 5.28
CA LYS A 52 -12.05 -8.10 4.85
C LYS A 52 -12.48 -7.25 6.04
N ASP A 53 -12.57 -5.94 5.84
CA ASP A 53 -12.95 -4.96 6.86
C ASP A 53 -13.93 -3.95 6.26
N GLY A 54 -15.22 -4.27 6.38
CA GLY A 54 -16.28 -3.55 5.65
C GLY A 54 -16.10 -3.67 4.13
N GLU A 55 -15.95 -2.52 3.46
CA GLU A 55 -15.71 -2.42 2.02
C GLU A 55 -14.22 -2.49 1.65
N HIS A 56 -13.33 -2.51 2.63
CA HIS A 56 -11.88 -2.50 2.42
C HIS A 56 -11.25 -3.87 2.67
N TYR A 57 -10.06 -4.05 2.11
CA TYR A 57 -9.17 -5.15 2.47
C TYR A 57 -8.05 -4.65 3.36
N ARG A 58 -7.95 -5.24 4.54
CA ARG A 58 -6.98 -4.90 5.58
C ARG A 58 -5.82 -5.89 5.57
N TYR A 59 -4.62 -5.35 5.53
CA TYR A 59 -3.37 -6.09 5.62
C TYR A 59 -2.56 -5.59 6.81
N PRO A 60 -2.34 -6.42 7.85
CA PRO A 60 -1.34 -6.11 8.85
C PRO A 60 0.05 -6.30 8.24
N ILE A 61 1.00 -5.43 8.56
CA ILE A 61 2.38 -5.53 8.10
C ILE A 61 3.38 -5.37 9.24
N THR A 62 4.58 -5.92 9.07
CA THR A 62 5.73 -5.68 9.94
C THR A 62 6.78 -4.88 9.16
N LEU A 63 7.28 -3.81 9.76
CA LEU A 63 8.38 -3.02 9.23
C LEU A 63 9.72 -3.51 9.77
N ALA A 64 10.80 -3.24 9.05
CA ALA A 64 12.17 -3.66 9.42
C ALA A 64 12.62 -3.09 10.79
N ASN A 65 12.03 -1.99 11.24
CA ASN A 65 12.26 -1.43 12.58
C ASN A 65 11.46 -2.12 13.70
N GLY A 66 10.78 -3.24 13.40
CA GLY A 66 9.97 -4.01 14.33
C GLY A 66 8.58 -3.43 14.61
N LYS A 67 8.24 -2.25 14.08
CA LYS A 67 6.89 -1.68 14.23
C LYS A 67 5.89 -2.44 13.37
N ARG A 68 4.70 -2.65 13.95
CA ARG A 68 3.54 -3.15 13.22
C ARG A 68 2.80 -1.99 12.60
N GLY A 69 2.29 -2.21 11.39
CA GLY A 69 1.44 -1.27 10.69
C GLY A 69 0.20 -1.96 10.11
N GLU A 70 -0.72 -1.14 9.62
CA GLU A 70 -1.92 -1.58 8.96
C GLU A 70 -2.09 -0.84 7.64
N VAL A 71 -2.46 -1.59 6.62
CA VAL A 71 -2.75 -1.09 5.28
C VAL A 71 -4.18 -1.47 4.92
N LEU A 72 -5.00 -0.48 4.60
CA LEU A 72 -6.31 -0.68 4.01
C LEU A 72 -6.21 -0.35 2.52
N VAL A 73 -6.57 -1.30 1.67
CA VAL A 73 -6.64 -1.08 0.21
C VAL A 73 -8.05 -0.59 -0.12
N GLY A 74 -8.13 0.62 -0.68
CA GLY A 74 -9.37 1.26 -1.11
C GLY A 74 -9.60 1.14 -2.61
N SER A 75 -10.60 1.88 -3.09
CA SER A 75 -10.99 1.92 -4.51
C SER A 75 -9.96 2.65 -5.39
N ASN A 76 -10.07 2.44 -6.70
CA ASN A 76 -9.26 3.13 -7.73
C ASN A 76 -9.26 4.65 -7.52
N ALA A 77 -8.13 5.30 -7.84
CA ALA A 77 -7.90 6.72 -7.60
C ALA A 77 -8.36 7.61 -8.75
#